data_AF-A0A0C1QMH0-F1
#
_entry.id   AF-A0A0C1QMH0-F1
#
_cell.length_a   1.000
_cell.length_b   1.000
_cell.length_c   1.000
_cell.angle_alpha   90.00
_cell.angle_beta   90.00
_cell.angle_gamma   90.00
#
_symmetry.space_group_name_H-M   'P 1'
#
loop_
_entity.id
_entity.type
_entity.pdbx_description
1 polymer ?
#
loop_
_entity_poly.entity_id
_entity_poly.type
_entity_poly.pdbx_seq_one_letter_code
_entity_poly.pdbx_strand_id
1 'polypeptide(L)'
;MSSISTLKHMPFVEAQQYSMRNTLTQHASFASTLQDVLTEKPNQSNSDQLMALSLNVNFDDISEQTRRYYYEQVLPSARERVDKSQSAKNQKIQLFEEAVIEIRDIAIKVDIEIDEVNEALLFSSLGIDFLKYKEAGVRADMLSLLEKDVYQSEALTLSEKQTLVDTISLERDKLTRLQESILAGTYSPEEHT
;
A
#
# COMPACT_ATOMS: atom_id res chain seq x y z
N MET A 1 57.25 -41.95 21.63
CA MET A 1 56.82 -41.76 20.23
C MET A 1 55.34 -41.44 20.20
N SER A 2 54.97 -40.52 19.34
CA SER A 2 53.73 -39.73 19.31
C SER A 2 52.42 -40.52 19.30
N SER A 3 51.37 -39.94 19.89
CA SER A 3 49.98 -40.17 19.49
C SER A 3 49.12 -38.93 19.79
N ILE A 4 49.01 -38.14 18.73
CA ILE A 4 47.92 -37.27 18.24
C ILE A 4 46.74 -37.04 19.20
N SER A 5 46.58 -35.79 19.64
CA SER A 5 45.35 -35.27 20.24
C SER A 5 44.26 -35.13 19.18
N THR A 6 43.14 -35.82 19.36
CA THR A 6 41.91 -35.61 18.59
C THR A 6 41.23 -34.32 19.05
N LEU A 7 41.27 -33.30 18.18
CA LEU A 7 40.48 -32.09 18.34
C LEU A 7 38.99 -32.42 18.18
N LYS A 8 38.27 -32.29 19.29
CA LYS A 8 36.82 -32.43 19.41
C LYS A 8 36.15 -31.40 18.50
N HIS A 9 35.40 -31.87 17.50
CA HIS A 9 34.57 -31.07 16.61
C HIS A 9 33.65 -30.16 17.44
N MET A 10 33.74 -28.84 17.22
CA MET A 10 32.82 -27.86 17.80
C MET A 10 31.64 -27.63 16.82
N PRO A 11 30.38 -27.82 17.23
CA PRO A 11 29.20 -27.71 16.37
C PRO A 11 28.81 -26.26 16.00
N PHE A 12 29.61 -25.26 16.39
CA PHE A 12 29.29 -23.85 16.19
C PHE A 12 29.58 -23.35 14.75
N VAL A 13 30.53 -23.97 14.05
CA VAL A 13 30.97 -23.52 12.71
C VAL A 13 30.00 -23.97 11.60
N GLU A 14 29.33 -25.11 11.76
CA GLU A 14 28.33 -25.58 10.78
C GLU A 14 27.06 -24.73 10.81
N ALA A 15 26.58 -24.32 11.99
CA ALA A 15 25.35 -23.53 12.13
C ALA A 15 25.41 -22.17 11.40
N GLN A 16 26.58 -21.51 11.40
CA GLN A 16 26.79 -20.25 10.67
C GLN A 16 26.90 -20.45 9.15
N GLN A 17 27.41 -21.58 8.69
CA GLN A 17 27.46 -21.89 7.26
C GLN A 17 26.08 -22.23 6.69
N TYR A 18 25.22 -22.90 7.47
CA TYR A 18 23.83 -23.14 7.09
C TYR A 18 23.00 -21.85 7.07
N SER A 19 23.17 -20.96 8.03
CA SER A 19 22.44 -19.68 8.04
C SER A 19 22.85 -18.78 6.88
N MET A 20 24.15 -18.70 6.57
CA MET A 20 24.64 -17.92 5.43
C MET A 20 24.25 -18.53 4.07
N ARG A 21 24.16 -19.86 3.95
CA ARG A 21 23.62 -20.50 2.75
C ARG A 21 22.13 -20.24 2.59
N ASN A 22 21.34 -20.34 3.66
CA ASN A 22 19.92 -20.06 3.60
C ASN A 22 19.62 -18.61 3.20
N THR A 23 20.34 -17.63 3.75
CA THR A 23 20.15 -16.23 3.36
C THR A 23 20.57 -16.00 1.92
N LEU A 24 21.70 -16.59 1.48
CA LEU A 24 22.15 -16.46 0.09
C LEU A 24 21.18 -17.13 -0.91
N THR A 25 20.59 -18.28 -0.54
CA THR A 25 19.57 -18.97 -1.33
C THR A 25 18.26 -18.18 -1.36
N GLN A 26 17.87 -17.55 -0.25
CA GLN A 26 16.70 -16.66 -0.20
C GLN A 26 16.90 -15.43 -1.09
N HIS A 27 18.06 -14.77 -1.01
CA HIS A 27 18.39 -13.64 -1.87
C HIS A 27 18.47 -14.04 -3.35
N ALA A 28 19.04 -15.20 -3.67
CA ALA A 28 19.08 -15.72 -5.04
C ALA A 28 17.67 -16.05 -5.56
N SER A 29 16.80 -16.63 -4.72
CA SER A 29 15.41 -16.91 -5.09
C SER A 29 14.63 -15.63 -5.34
N PHE A 30 14.78 -14.61 -4.48
CA PHE A 30 14.16 -13.30 -4.66
C PHE A 30 14.64 -12.59 -5.93
N ALA A 31 15.95 -12.60 -6.18
CA ALA A 31 16.53 -12.01 -7.38
C ALA A 31 16.08 -12.74 -8.66
N SER A 32 15.94 -14.07 -8.61
CA SER A 32 15.39 -14.85 -9.72
C SER A 32 13.93 -14.51 -9.96
N THR A 33 13.11 -14.39 -8.91
CA THR A 33 11.70 -14.00 -9.04
C THR A 33 11.55 -12.59 -9.62
N LEU A 34 12.37 -11.62 -9.19
CA LEU A 34 12.36 -10.29 -9.79
C LEU A 34 12.78 -10.33 -11.26
N GLN A 35 13.82 -11.10 -11.59
CA GLN A 35 14.27 -11.23 -12.97
C GLN A 35 13.21 -11.90 -13.86
N ASP A 36 12.51 -12.91 -13.37
CA ASP A 36 11.41 -13.57 -14.07
C ASP A 36 10.24 -12.61 -14.29
N VAL A 37 9.87 -11.81 -13.27
CA VAL A 37 8.82 -10.77 -13.39
C VAL A 37 9.22 -9.67 -14.39
N LEU A 38 10.50 -9.31 -14.45
CA LEU A 38 10.99 -8.26 -15.36
C LEU A 38 11.22 -8.76 -16.80
N THR A 39 11.31 -10.07 -17.02
CA THR A 39 11.61 -10.67 -18.34
C THR A 39 10.46 -11.46 -18.95
N GLU A 40 9.43 -11.82 -18.17
CA GLU A 40 8.18 -12.33 -18.73
C GLU A 40 7.50 -11.22 -19.54
N LYS A 41 7.42 -11.46 -20.86
CA LYS A 41 6.54 -10.73 -21.76
C LYS A 41 5.11 -10.88 -21.21
N PRO A 42 4.31 -9.79 -21.12
CA PRO A 42 3.05 -9.80 -20.36
C PRO A 42 2.09 -10.86 -20.91
N ASN A 43 2.03 -12.01 -20.25
CA ASN A 43 1.00 -12.99 -20.44
C ASN A 43 -0.17 -12.61 -19.52
N GLN A 44 -1.32 -12.36 -20.13
CA GLN A 44 -2.47 -11.63 -19.59
C GLN A 44 -3.23 -12.32 -18.43
N SER A 45 -2.63 -13.17 -17.61
CA SER A 45 -3.46 -14.11 -16.84
C SER A 45 -3.53 -13.95 -15.31
N ASN A 46 -2.63 -13.27 -14.61
CA ASN A 46 -2.63 -13.39 -13.14
C ASN A 46 -2.73 -12.04 -12.44
N SER A 47 -3.88 -11.80 -11.80
CA SER A 47 -4.12 -10.70 -10.85
C SER A 47 -3.04 -10.63 -9.76
N ASP A 48 -2.48 -11.79 -9.39
CA ASP A 48 -1.43 -11.91 -8.38
C ASP A 48 -0.10 -11.27 -8.81
N GLN A 49 0.21 -11.27 -10.11
CA GLN A 49 1.41 -10.61 -10.65
C GLN A 49 1.27 -9.08 -10.70
N LEU A 50 0.05 -8.56 -10.81
CA LEU A 50 -0.18 -7.11 -10.76
C LEU A 50 -0.20 -6.58 -9.33
N MET A 51 -0.75 -7.34 -8.38
CA MET A 51 -0.59 -7.06 -6.95
C MET A 51 0.89 -7.02 -6.55
N ALA A 52 1.72 -7.88 -7.14
CA ALA A 52 3.17 -7.86 -6.93
C ALA A 52 3.88 -6.63 -7.51
N LEU A 53 3.25 -5.82 -8.37
CA LEU A 53 3.80 -4.53 -8.82
C LEU A 53 3.50 -3.40 -7.82
N SER A 54 2.55 -3.59 -6.91
CA SER A 54 2.29 -2.73 -5.75
C SER A 54 3.28 -3.05 -4.63
N LEU A 55 4.59 -2.98 -4.92
CA LEU A 55 5.69 -3.45 -4.05
C LEU A 55 5.84 -2.71 -2.72
N ASN A 56 4.99 -1.71 -2.43
CA ASN A 56 5.19 -0.79 -1.31
C ASN A 56 3.98 -0.65 -0.37
N VAL A 57 2.91 -1.43 -0.56
CA VAL A 57 1.76 -1.39 0.35
C VAL A 57 1.58 -2.75 1.02
N ASN A 58 1.84 -2.82 2.33
CA ASN A 58 1.41 -3.95 3.13
C ASN A 58 -0.06 -3.77 3.52
N PHE A 59 -0.97 -4.39 2.77
CA PHE A 59 -2.42 -4.30 3.03
C PHE A 59 -2.83 -4.83 4.41
N ASP A 60 -2.01 -5.69 5.01
CA ASP A 60 -2.28 -6.26 6.33
C ASP A 60 -2.06 -5.24 7.46
N ASP A 61 -1.20 -4.24 7.23
CA ASP A 61 -0.87 -3.18 8.19
C ASP A 61 -1.87 -2.01 8.17
N ILE A 62 -2.81 -2.00 7.21
CA ILE A 62 -3.85 -0.96 7.14
C ILE A 62 -4.77 -1.05 8.36
N SER A 63 -4.92 0.07 9.07
CA SER A 63 -5.70 0.14 10.30
C SER A 63 -7.16 -0.32 10.12
N GLU A 64 -7.72 -0.93 11.16
CA GLU A 64 -9.15 -1.29 11.19
C GLU A 64 -10.06 -0.06 11.03
N GLN A 65 -9.64 1.09 11.54
CA GLN A 65 -10.37 2.34 11.34
C GLN A 65 -10.45 2.71 9.85
N THR A 66 -9.33 2.63 9.13
CA THR A 66 -9.29 2.89 7.69
C THR A 66 -10.18 1.91 6.93
N ARG A 67 -10.09 0.61 7.25
CA ARG A 67 -10.95 -0.43 6.65
C ARG A 67 -12.43 -0.13 6.89
N ARG A 68 -12.79 0.31 8.09
CA ARG A 68 -14.15 0.69 8.44
C ARG A 68 -14.65 1.87 7.61
N TYR A 69 -13.87 2.96 7.51
CA TYR A 69 -14.23 4.09 6.63
C TYR A 69 -14.45 3.63 5.18
N TYR A 70 -13.55 2.80 4.68
CA TYR A 70 -13.62 2.31 3.31
C TYR A 70 -14.87 1.45 3.04
N TYR A 71 -15.08 0.39 3.83
CA TYR A 71 -16.14 -0.58 3.57
C TYR A 71 -17.53 -0.11 4.03
N GLU A 72 -17.61 0.71 5.08
CA GLU A 72 -18.90 1.13 5.66
C GLU A 72 -19.37 2.51 5.20
N GLN A 73 -18.48 3.36 4.65
CA GLN A 73 -18.85 4.71 4.22
C GLN A 73 -18.54 4.92 2.73
N VAL A 74 -17.28 4.78 2.32
CA VAL A 74 -16.85 5.08 0.95
C VAL A 74 -17.57 4.21 -0.07
N LEU A 75 -17.49 2.88 0.05
CA LEU A 75 -18.09 1.98 -0.93
C LEU A 75 -19.62 2.09 -1.00
N PRO A 76 -20.36 2.17 0.11
CA PRO A 76 -21.80 2.44 0.07
C PRO A 76 -22.14 3.76 -0.63
N SER A 77 -21.50 4.88 -0.26
CA SER A 77 -21.73 6.18 -0.89
C SER A 77 -21.45 6.15 -2.39
N ALA A 78 -20.33 5.54 -2.80
CA ALA A 78 -19.98 5.40 -4.20
C ALA A 78 -21.01 4.56 -4.97
N ARG A 79 -21.51 3.46 -4.37
CA ARG A 79 -22.55 2.60 -4.99
C ARG A 79 -23.87 3.34 -5.21
N GLU A 80 -24.23 4.29 -4.37
CA GLU A 80 -25.46 5.08 -4.55
C GLU A 80 -25.43 5.95 -5.80
N ARG A 81 -24.23 6.37 -6.23
CA ARG A 81 -24.01 7.22 -7.41
C ARG A 81 -23.88 6.44 -8.72
N VAL A 82 -23.79 5.11 -8.65
CA VAL A 82 -23.68 4.24 -9.83
C VAL A 82 -24.99 4.18 -10.60
N ASP A 83 -24.91 4.41 -11.90
CA ASP A 83 -26.05 4.29 -12.82
C ASP A 83 -26.37 2.81 -13.10
N LYS A 84 -27.43 2.33 -12.44
CA LYS A 84 -27.91 0.94 -12.55
C LYS A 84 -28.45 0.57 -13.93
N SER A 85 -28.65 1.54 -14.83
CA SER A 85 -29.11 1.27 -16.20
C SER A 85 -27.99 0.79 -17.12
N GLN A 86 -26.72 0.97 -16.72
CA GLN A 86 -25.56 0.60 -17.52
C GLN A 86 -25.25 -0.90 -17.45
N SER A 87 -24.32 -1.35 -18.29
CA SER A 87 -23.79 -2.72 -18.20
C SER A 87 -23.08 -2.96 -16.86
N ALA A 88 -23.07 -4.21 -16.38
CA ALA A 88 -22.39 -4.56 -15.13
C ALA A 88 -20.91 -4.14 -15.11
N LYS A 89 -20.24 -4.18 -16.27
CA LYS A 89 -18.87 -3.70 -16.42
C LYS A 89 -18.76 -2.19 -16.16
N ASN A 90 -19.59 -1.39 -16.84
CA ASN A 90 -19.53 0.07 -16.68
C ASN A 90 -19.98 0.50 -15.28
N GLN A 91 -20.95 -0.18 -14.68
CA GLN A 91 -21.32 0.02 -13.28
C GLN A 91 -20.12 -0.20 -12.35
N LYS A 92 -19.30 -1.22 -12.62
CA LYS A 92 -18.12 -1.54 -11.82
C LYS A 92 -16.99 -0.52 -12.00
N ILE A 93 -16.78 -0.02 -13.22
CA ILE A 93 -15.84 1.08 -13.50
C ILE A 93 -16.29 2.34 -12.76
N GLN A 94 -17.56 2.74 -12.95
CA GLN A 94 -18.12 3.93 -12.30
C GLN A 94 -18.05 3.82 -10.77
N LEU A 95 -18.31 2.64 -10.19
CA LEU A 95 -18.16 2.42 -8.76
C LEU A 95 -16.76 2.78 -8.26
N PHE A 96 -15.73 2.34 -8.98
CA PHE A 96 -14.35 2.60 -8.58
C PHE A 96 -13.95 4.06 -8.80
N GLU A 97 -14.41 4.70 -9.87
CA GLU A 97 -14.21 6.13 -10.10
C GLU A 97 -14.88 6.98 -9.01
N GLU A 98 -16.13 6.70 -8.68
CA GLU A 98 -16.85 7.37 -7.59
C GLU A 98 -16.22 7.09 -6.22
N ALA A 99 -15.65 5.90 -6.00
CA ALA A 99 -14.92 5.59 -4.78
C ALA A 99 -13.65 6.44 -4.64
N VAL A 100 -12.91 6.71 -5.72
CA VAL A 100 -11.77 7.64 -5.69
C VAL A 100 -12.21 9.05 -5.26
N ILE A 101 -13.31 9.54 -5.83
CA ILE A 101 -13.88 10.85 -5.50
C ILE A 101 -14.31 10.89 -4.03
N GLU A 102 -15.03 9.87 -3.58
CA GLU A 102 -15.50 9.80 -2.20
C GLU A 102 -14.34 9.73 -1.20
N ILE A 103 -13.26 8.99 -1.48
CA ILE A 103 -12.06 8.95 -0.62
C ILE A 103 -11.42 10.34 -0.48
N ARG A 104 -11.45 11.14 -1.54
CA ARG A 104 -10.93 12.51 -1.50
C ARG A 104 -11.78 13.39 -0.58
N ASP A 105 -13.09 13.30 -0.73
CA ASP A 105 -14.03 14.28 -0.16
C ASP A 105 -14.57 13.89 1.22
N ILE A 106 -14.44 12.62 1.62
CA ILE A 106 -14.93 12.13 2.91
C ILE A 106 -14.28 12.87 4.08
N ALA A 107 -15.11 13.26 5.04
CA ALA A 107 -14.68 13.85 6.29
C ALA A 107 -14.11 12.75 7.20
N ILE A 108 -12.79 12.68 7.27
CA ILE A 108 -12.09 11.69 8.10
C ILE A 108 -11.80 12.33 9.46
N LYS A 109 -12.37 11.74 10.50
CA LYS A 109 -11.96 12.06 11.86
C LYS A 109 -10.76 11.20 12.24
N VAL A 110 -9.62 11.85 12.41
CA VAL A 110 -8.40 11.25 12.97
C VAL A 110 -8.21 11.74 14.40
N ASP A 111 -7.88 10.81 15.30
CA ASP A 111 -7.54 11.09 16.69
C ASP A 111 -6.07 10.69 16.92
N ILE A 112 -5.42 11.32 17.90
CA ILE A 112 -4.05 10.99 18.32
C ILE A 112 -4.14 9.84 19.32
N GLU A 113 -3.52 8.71 18.98
CA GLU A 113 -3.42 7.55 19.86
C GLU A 113 -2.35 7.77 20.94
N ILE A 114 -2.42 7.01 22.04
CA ILE A 114 -1.55 7.24 23.21
C ILE A 114 -0.06 7.08 22.85
N ASP A 115 0.25 6.14 21.95
CA ASP A 115 1.58 5.89 21.42
C ASP A 115 2.05 6.93 20.40
N GLU A 116 1.11 7.66 19.77
CA GLU A 116 1.41 8.76 18.82
C GLU A 116 1.61 10.12 19.51
N VAL A 117 1.30 10.25 20.81
CA VAL A 117 1.35 11.55 21.53
C VAL A 117 2.72 12.22 21.38
N ASN A 118 3.81 11.46 21.51
CA ASN A 118 5.16 12.01 21.41
C ASN A 118 5.45 12.55 20.00
N GLU A 119 4.97 11.86 18.97
CA GLU A 119 5.11 12.28 17.58
C GLU A 119 4.27 13.53 17.31
N ALA A 120 3.02 13.55 17.76
CA ALA A 120 2.15 14.72 17.63
C ALA A 120 2.73 15.96 18.34
N LEU A 121 3.35 15.79 19.52
CA LEU A 121 4.05 16.86 20.22
C LEU A 121 5.28 17.36 19.45
N LEU A 122 6.05 16.44 18.84
CA LEU A 122 7.18 16.80 18.00
C LEU A 122 6.73 17.61 16.78
N PHE A 123 5.70 17.15 16.07
CA PHE A 123 5.12 17.85 14.92
C PHE A 123 4.64 19.24 15.32
N SER A 124 3.91 19.35 16.44
CA SER A 124 3.46 20.64 16.98
C SER A 124 4.62 21.59 17.30
N SER A 125 5.73 21.07 17.86
CA SER A 125 6.93 21.88 18.13
C SER A 125 7.61 22.42 16.86
N LEU A 126 7.40 21.75 15.72
CA LEU A 126 7.90 22.15 14.40
C LEU A 126 6.88 23.01 13.63
N GLY A 127 5.71 23.28 14.22
CA GLY A 127 4.61 24.00 13.55
C GLY A 127 3.88 23.18 12.48
N ILE A 128 4.01 21.85 12.52
CA ILE A 128 3.42 20.93 11.56
C ILE A 128 2.08 20.41 12.10
N ASP A 129 1.05 20.38 11.25
CA ASP A 129 -0.25 19.79 11.60
C ASP A 129 -0.21 18.25 11.46
N PHE A 130 -0.04 17.58 12.61
CA PHE A 130 -0.03 16.12 12.70
C PHE A 130 -1.35 15.49 12.26
N LEU A 131 -2.49 16.11 12.54
CA LEU A 131 -3.79 15.55 12.16
C LEU A 131 -3.94 15.57 10.64
N LYS A 132 -3.53 16.64 9.96
CA LYS A 132 -3.53 16.70 8.50
C LYS A 132 -2.61 15.67 7.86
N TYR A 133 -1.43 15.48 8.44
CA TYR A 133 -0.49 14.43 8.01
C TYR A 133 -1.12 13.03 8.12
N LYS A 134 -1.76 12.73 9.25
CA LYS A 134 -2.45 11.45 9.49
C LYS A 134 -3.66 11.27 8.58
N GLU A 135 -4.44 12.33 8.36
CA GLU A 135 -5.61 12.34 7.46
C GLU A 135 -5.21 11.98 6.02
N ALA A 136 -4.10 12.54 5.53
CA ALA A 136 -3.55 12.20 4.22
C ALA A 136 -3.10 10.72 4.15
N GLY A 137 -2.50 10.20 5.22
CA GLY A 137 -2.11 8.78 5.32
C GLY A 137 -3.32 7.85 5.26
N VAL A 138 -4.38 8.14 6.02
CA VAL A 138 -5.62 7.36 6.00
C VAL A 138 -6.24 7.34 4.59
N ARG A 139 -6.23 8.46 3.86
CA ARG A 139 -6.68 8.49 2.45
C ARG A 139 -5.82 7.61 1.55
N ALA A 140 -4.50 7.66 1.71
CA ALA A 140 -3.58 6.85 0.91
C ALA A 140 -3.79 5.35 1.14
N ASP A 141 -4.06 4.96 2.38
CA ASP A 141 -4.40 3.58 2.73
C ASP A 141 -5.74 3.15 2.13
N MET A 142 -6.77 4.03 2.15
CA MET A 142 -8.05 3.74 1.49
C MET A 142 -7.90 3.57 -0.02
N LEU A 143 -7.07 4.38 -0.67
CA LEU A 143 -6.74 4.22 -2.09
C LEU A 143 -6.04 2.88 -2.35
N SER A 144 -5.22 2.41 -1.41
CA SER A 144 -4.60 1.09 -1.52
C SER A 144 -5.63 -0.05 -1.39
N LEU A 145 -6.60 0.05 -0.47
CA LEU A 145 -7.73 -0.89 -0.41
C LEU A 145 -8.53 -0.90 -1.72
N LEU A 146 -8.74 0.28 -2.31
CA LEU A 146 -9.40 0.40 -3.61
C LEU A 146 -8.61 -0.25 -4.74
N GLU A 147 -7.29 -0.07 -4.78
CA GLU A 147 -6.41 -0.74 -5.74
C GLU A 147 -6.56 -2.26 -5.67
N LYS A 148 -6.55 -2.81 -4.45
CA LYS A 148 -6.77 -4.24 -4.20
C LYS A 148 -8.13 -4.70 -4.72
N ASP A 149 -9.21 -3.95 -4.43
CA ASP A 149 -10.57 -4.29 -4.88
C ASP A 149 -10.70 -4.22 -6.42
N VAL A 150 -9.98 -3.31 -7.08
CA VAL A 150 -9.91 -3.22 -8.55
C VAL A 150 -9.23 -4.46 -9.13
N TYR A 151 -8.09 -4.89 -8.58
CA TYR A 151 -7.41 -6.09 -9.02
C TYR A 151 -8.26 -7.35 -8.83
N GLN A 152 -8.96 -7.47 -7.70
CA GLN A 152 -9.84 -8.59 -7.40
C GLN A 152 -11.12 -8.62 -8.24
N SER A 153 -11.45 -7.56 -8.97
CA SER A 153 -12.67 -7.50 -9.78
C SER A 153 -12.61 -8.43 -10.99
N GLU A 154 -13.47 -9.44 -11.06
CA GLU A 154 -13.58 -10.33 -12.23
C GLU A 154 -14.30 -9.67 -13.43
N ALA A 155 -15.05 -8.59 -13.19
CA ALA A 155 -15.85 -7.94 -14.23
C ALA A 155 -15.04 -7.05 -15.17
N LEU A 156 -13.78 -6.73 -14.81
CA LEU A 156 -12.93 -5.79 -15.54
C LEU A 156 -11.83 -6.53 -16.31
N THR A 157 -11.54 -6.03 -17.51
CA THR A 157 -10.38 -6.49 -18.29
C THR A 157 -9.08 -5.95 -17.69
N LEU A 158 -7.96 -6.57 -18.05
CA LEU A 158 -6.64 -6.15 -17.62
C LEU A 158 -6.36 -4.66 -17.94
N SER A 159 -6.73 -4.22 -19.14
CA SER A 159 -6.52 -2.83 -19.57
C SER A 159 -7.29 -1.84 -18.72
N GLU A 160 -8.54 -2.17 -18.36
CA GLU A 160 -9.39 -1.30 -17.55
C GLU A 160 -8.92 -1.24 -16.10
N LYS A 161 -8.50 -2.38 -15.54
CA LYS A 161 -7.85 -2.43 -14.24
C LYS A 161 -6.64 -1.52 -14.20
N GLN A 162 -5.78 -1.59 -15.22
CA GLN A 162 -4.59 -0.75 -15.28
C GLN A 162 -4.94 0.75 -15.30
N THR A 163 -5.91 1.18 -16.12
CA THR A 163 -6.33 2.59 -16.16
C THR A 163 -6.86 3.09 -14.80
N LEU A 164 -7.63 2.26 -14.11
CA LEU A 164 -8.11 2.58 -12.76
C LEU A 164 -6.97 2.64 -11.75
N VAL A 165 -6.05 1.67 -11.79
CA VAL A 165 -4.87 1.64 -10.92
C VAL A 165 -3.97 2.85 -11.18
N ASP A 166 -3.74 3.23 -12.43
CA ASP A 166 -2.94 4.41 -12.77
C ASP A 166 -3.56 5.68 -12.17
N THR A 167 -4.89 5.78 -12.21
CA THR A 167 -5.63 6.89 -11.58
C THR A 167 -5.48 6.88 -10.07
N ILE A 168 -5.63 5.71 -9.43
CA ILE A 168 -5.46 5.54 -7.99
C ILE A 168 -4.02 5.88 -7.56
N SER A 169 -3.03 5.45 -8.32
CA SER A 169 -1.62 5.74 -8.07
C SER A 169 -1.34 7.24 -8.18
N LEU A 170 -1.90 7.92 -9.19
CA LEU A 170 -1.76 9.36 -9.32
C LEU A 170 -2.34 10.11 -8.11
N GLU A 171 -3.49 9.68 -7.61
CA GLU A 171 -4.08 10.27 -6.41
C GLU A 171 -3.25 9.98 -5.14
N ARG A 172 -2.68 8.79 -5.02
CA ARG A 172 -1.78 8.46 -3.93
C ARG A 172 -0.51 9.31 -3.98
N ASP A 173 0.08 9.51 -5.15
CA ASP A 173 1.25 10.36 -5.32
C ASP A 173 0.98 11.81 -4.89
N LYS A 174 -0.23 12.32 -5.15
CA LYS A 174 -0.65 13.65 -4.65
C LYS A 174 -0.68 13.67 -3.12
N LEU A 175 -1.20 12.63 -2.48
CA LEU A 175 -1.23 12.52 -1.02
C LEU A 175 0.18 12.39 -0.43
N THR A 176 1.07 11.64 -1.06
CA THR A 176 2.48 11.55 -0.66
C THR A 176 3.16 12.92 -0.72
N ARG A 177 2.98 13.65 -1.83
CA ARG A 177 3.52 15.03 -1.95
C ARG A 177 2.91 15.99 -0.94
N LEU A 178 1.62 15.83 -0.63
CA LEU A 178 0.96 16.59 0.42
C LEU A 178 1.62 16.31 1.78
N GLN A 179 1.84 15.04 2.12
CA GLN A 179 2.54 14.66 3.35
C GLN A 179 3.96 15.21 3.39
N GLU A 180 4.71 15.14 2.31
CA GLU A 180 6.04 15.74 2.19
C GLU A 180 6.01 17.27 2.41
N SER A 181 5.04 17.96 1.82
CA SER A 181 4.86 19.41 2.01
C SER A 181 4.48 19.78 3.45
N ILE A 182 3.64 18.96 4.11
CA ILE A 182 3.29 19.11 5.52
C ILE A 182 4.55 18.94 6.38
N LEU A 183 5.32 17.87 6.15
CA LEU A 183 6.56 17.59 6.88
C LEU A 183 7.64 18.66 6.66
N ALA A 184 7.69 19.25 5.45
CA ALA A 184 8.59 20.35 5.14
C ALA A 184 8.14 21.70 5.74
N GLY A 185 6.94 21.78 6.32
CA GLY A 185 6.35 23.02 6.83
C GLY A 185 5.97 24.02 5.72
N THR A 186 5.90 23.57 4.47
CA THR A 186 5.51 24.40 3.31
C THR A 186 4.03 24.30 2.97
N TYR A 187 3.28 23.46 3.68
CA TYR A 187 1.85 23.31 3.52
C TYR A 187 1.11 24.58 3.97
N SER A 188 0.37 25.20 3.05
CA SER A 188 -0.56 26.28 3.33
C SER A 188 -2.00 25.80 3.09
N PRO A 189 -2.88 25.83 4.10
CA PRO A 189 -4.30 25.45 3.93
C PRO A 189 -5.05 26.32 2.91
N GLU A 190 -4.52 27.50 2.59
CA GLU A 190 -5.20 28.56 1.83
C GLU A 190 -5.08 28.40 0.30
N GLU A 191 -4.31 27.44 -0.23
CA GLU A 191 -4.11 27.29 -1.69
C GLU A 191 -5.10 26.33 -2.39
N HIS A 192 -6.13 25.86 -1.68
CA HIS A 192 -7.17 25.00 -2.23
C HIS A 192 -8.57 25.60 -2.00
N THR A 193 -8.86 26.68 -2.74
CA THR A 193 -10.23 27.14 -3.05
C THR A 193 -10.44 27.17 -4.55
#